data_AF-A0A3Q7XGW0-F1
#
_entry.id   AF-A0A3Q7XGW0-F1
#
_cell.length_a   1.000
_cell.length_b   1.000
_cell.length_c   1.000
_cell.angle_alpha   90.00
_cell.angle_beta   90.00
_cell.angle_gamma   90.00
#
_symmetry.space_group_name_H-M   'P 1'
#
loop_
_entity.id
_entity.type
_entity.pdbx_description
1 polymer ?
#
loop_
_entity_poly.entity_id
_entity_poly.type
_entity_poly.pdbx_seq_one_letter_code
_entity_poly.pdbx_strand_id
1 'polypeptide(L)'
;MRPLHKKSKDAMNGLFYVHQHKPDFCELFIICGGKQVSPRVKNGEITMEDDNGVKVAKMRDKMSFKDWLERMISDKTIDSNHKNSSRSPISSTYLEAHLEQNYIQEIENYLHELVSLNFEEGSFGQDNHDSFVTPIEPYFQKLQISDNKSAAEKFEILTDKLNEAYNTIQVKRKEEKDNLEKHAKAEWAIYICNRREEEVEYLKSEELTRKDELKKEVNAENEKINKIRMSVEESKQRLHSLKELQLELQNKLHVSKLKFSEFETKLEKVNAARNEMLMKIEELSRQRDIMNKWIMFIKEKNVTKISTKVIENECGLREYTKEDIILATHNFSEHLRLKSCENWSNVFRGYIDHSNAAIKMLDSTLGLSQQDFQAKLRSLGSIWHPHLVAVLGFCSEPKCLVLEYMHNGSLEDILLCKTRIRPISWQDRIRIAIEVCSGMGFLNAFKPRPIIHCHPSPSNILLDYNFVAKIKGFGLHGCNKECDVGLDMKAIGVLLLHLLTGRGNLVKVDKEAIFDEIGEEWPLDVAREVLGLAMRCMTMNCESNLEMSITRVMEELNEIKKKGW
;
A
#
# COMPACT_ATOMS: atom_id res chain seq x y z
N MET A 1 29.37 -2.30 -17.97
CA MET A 1 29.55 -0.85 -18.27
C MET A 1 28.89 -0.02 -17.16
N ARG A 2 29.49 1.12 -16.83
CA ARG A 2 29.39 1.91 -15.57
C ARG A 2 27.96 2.36 -15.18
N PRO A 3 27.66 2.53 -13.87
CA PRO A 3 26.46 3.24 -13.44
C PRO A 3 26.62 4.75 -13.65
N LEU A 4 25.62 5.38 -14.27
CA LEU A 4 25.54 6.83 -14.46
C LEU A 4 25.31 7.55 -13.12
N HIS A 5 26.39 7.93 -12.44
CA HIS A 5 26.38 9.05 -11.50
C HIS A 5 26.36 10.37 -12.28
N LYS A 6 25.18 10.92 -12.57
CA LYS A 6 25.00 12.35 -12.89
C LYS A 6 23.51 12.67 -12.92
N LYS A 7 22.98 13.16 -11.80
CA LYS A 7 21.89 14.16 -11.70
C LYS A 7 21.53 14.36 -10.23
N SER A 8 21.55 15.63 -9.78
CA SER A 8 20.87 16.19 -8.61
C SER A 8 21.72 17.23 -7.85
N LYS A 9 22.14 18.30 -8.55
CA LYS A 9 22.42 19.58 -7.87
C LYS A 9 21.32 20.62 -8.16
N ASP A 10 20.70 20.55 -9.34
CA ASP A 10 19.67 21.53 -9.75
C ASP A 10 18.32 21.34 -9.06
N ALA A 11 17.93 20.09 -8.77
CA ALA A 11 16.71 19.76 -8.02
C ALA A 11 16.73 20.32 -6.57
N MET A 12 17.93 20.46 -5.99
CA MET A 12 18.11 20.90 -4.62
C MET A 12 17.91 22.42 -4.45
N ASN A 13 18.20 23.22 -5.48
CA ASN A 13 17.99 24.67 -5.46
C ASN A 13 16.51 25.05 -5.66
N GLY A 14 15.77 24.27 -6.47
CA GLY A 14 14.33 24.46 -6.64
C GLY A 14 13.55 24.19 -5.34
N LEU A 15 13.96 23.18 -4.57
CA LEU A 15 13.37 22.88 -3.26
C LEU A 15 13.60 24.01 -2.24
N PHE A 16 14.77 24.65 -2.28
CA PHE A 16 15.10 25.79 -1.42
C PHE A 16 14.16 26.97 -1.68
N TYR A 17 13.91 27.28 -2.95
CA TYR A 17 13.02 28.37 -3.35
C TYR A 17 11.58 28.15 -2.85
N VAL A 18 11.06 26.92 -3.00
CA VAL A 18 9.70 26.55 -2.57
C VAL A 18 9.56 26.60 -1.05
N HIS A 19 10.56 26.14 -0.29
CA HIS A 19 10.52 26.23 1.17
C HIS A 19 10.51 27.69 1.67
N GLN A 20 11.23 28.59 1.00
CA GLN A 20 11.35 29.99 1.40
C GLN A 20 10.12 30.84 1.04
N HIS A 21 9.35 30.46 0.02
CA HIS A 21 8.19 31.23 -0.47
C HIS A 21 6.85 30.52 -0.23
N LYS A 22 6.83 29.45 0.59
CA LYS A 22 5.58 28.75 0.92
C LYS A 22 4.69 29.64 1.81
N PRO A 23 3.36 29.63 1.63
CA PRO A 23 2.44 30.25 2.58
C PRO A 23 2.53 29.61 3.97
N ASP A 24 2.27 30.38 5.03
CA ASP A 24 2.45 29.93 6.42
C ASP A 24 1.57 28.72 6.81
N PHE A 25 0.47 28.49 6.08
CA PHE A 25 -0.45 27.37 6.31
C PHE A 25 -0.03 26.05 5.62
N CYS A 26 1.03 26.05 4.82
CA CYS A 26 1.52 24.86 4.11
C CYS A 26 2.76 24.28 4.77
N GLU A 27 2.78 22.96 5.04
CA GLU A 27 3.98 22.24 5.47
C GLU A 27 4.58 21.45 4.30
N LEU A 28 5.92 21.47 4.20
CA LEU A 28 6.66 20.81 3.13
C LEU A 28 7.40 19.60 3.70
N PHE A 29 7.10 18.41 3.18
CA PHE A 29 7.76 17.16 3.53
C PHE A 29 8.47 16.58 2.32
N ILE A 30 9.61 15.93 2.55
CA ILE A 30 10.42 15.34 1.48
C ILE A 30 10.60 13.87 1.82
N ILE A 31 10.33 12.99 0.85
CA ILE A 31 10.54 11.56 1.02
C ILE A 31 11.87 11.21 0.38
N CYS A 32 12.88 10.88 1.19
CA CYS A 32 14.21 10.51 0.72
C CYS A 32 14.53 9.08 1.16
N GLY A 33 14.71 8.17 0.21
CA GLY A 33 15.01 6.76 0.50
C GLY A 33 13.91 6.02 1.27
N GLY A 34 12.64 6.44 1.15
CA GLY A 34 11.50 5.83 1.83
C GLY A 34 11.23 6.35 3.24
N LYS A 35 11.93 7.40 3.69
CA LYS A 35 11.69 8.07 4.98
C LYS A 35 11.27 9.53 4.76
N GLN A 36 10.32 9.99 5.58
CA GLN A 36 9.89 11.38 5.60
C GLN A 36 10.92 12.23 6.35
N VAL A 37 11.33 13.34 5.74
CA VAL A 37 12.25 14.32 6.35
C VAL A 37 11.72 15.74 6.13
N SER A 38 11.88 16.57 7.16
CA SER A 38 11.47 17.97 7.14
C SER A 38 12.69 18.91 7.08
N PRO A 39 12.69 19.90 6.18
CA PRO A 39 13.73 20.92 6.14
C PRO A 39 13.50 21.98 7.25
N ARG A 40 14.51 22.23 8.09
CA ARG A 40 14.52 23.38 9.03
C ARG A 40 15.67 24.32 8.76
N VAL A 41 15.40 25.62 8.87
CA VAL A 41 16.42 26.68 8.79
C VAL A 41 16.89 27.00 10.21
N LYS A 42 18.18 26.80 10.51
CA LYS A 42 18.81 27.27 11.76
C LYS A 42 20.10 28.02 11.40
N ASN A 43 20.22 29.27 11.84
CA ASN A 43 21.39 30.14 11.59
C ASN A 43 21.79 30.28 10.11
N GLY A 44 20.83 30.35 9.19
CA GLY A 44 21.09 30.53 7.74
C GLY A 44 21.53 29.26 7.00
N GLU A 45 21.62 28.11 7.68
CA GLU A 45 21.83 26.80 7.06
C GLU A 45 20.54 25.96 7.10
N ILE A 46 20.23 25.23 6.02
CA ILE A 46 19.13 24.25 6.00
C ILE A 46 19.66 22.89 6.45
N THR A 47 19.06 22.36 7.51
CA THR A 47 19.30 21.00 8.02
C THR A 47 18.05 20.15 7.84
N MET A 48 18.24 18.89 7.41
CA MET A 48 17.14 17.92 7.31
C MET A 48 17.02 17.15 8.62
N GLU A 49 15.84 17.18 9.24
CA GLU A 49 15.52 16.44 10.47
C GLU A 49 14.48 15.34 10.14
N ASP A 50 14.62 14.16 10.73
CA ASP A 50 13.58 13.11 10.68
C ASP A 50 12.41 13.43 11.64
N ASP A 51 11.36 12.60 11.62
CA ASP A 51 10.16 12.78 12.44
C ASP A 51 10.44 12.74 13.97
N ASN A 52 11.65 12.30 14.38
CA ASN A 52 12.11 12.29 15.77
C ASN A 52 13.07 13.45 16.10
N GLY A 53 13.29 14.40 15.18
CA GLY A 53 14.16 15.56 15.36
C GLY A 53 15.66 15.27 15.22
N VAL A 54 16.03 14.10 14.69
CA VAL A 54 17.43 13.70 14.51
C VAL A 54 17.95 14.24 13.16
N LYS A 55 19.13 14.87 13.17
CA LYS A 55 19.75 15.46 11.96
C LYS A 55 20.23 14.36 11.01
N VAL A 56 19.68 14.33 9.80
CA VAL A 56 19.95 13.27 8.81
C VAL A 56 20.92 13.73 7.71
N ALA A 57 21.03 15.04 7.43
CA ALA A 57 22.01 15.59 6.49
C ALA A 57 22.22 17.11 6.69
N LYS A 58 23.44 17.58 6.36
CA LYS A 58 23.83 19.00 6.31
C LYS A 58 24.08 19.43 4.87
N MET A 59 23.42 20.50 4.41
CA MET A 59 23.71 21.12 3.12
C MET A 59 24.96 22.02 3.24
N ARG A 60 25.93 21.88 2.35
CA ARG A 60 27.18 22.68 2.36
C ARG A 60 27.07 23.85 1.37
N ASP A 61 27.64 24.98 1.79
CA ASP A 61 27.39 26.36 1.36
C ASP A 61 27.61 26.75 -0.12
N LYS A 62 26.82 27.78 -0.47
CA LYS A 62 27.03 28.94 -1.37
C LYS A 62 27.61 28.71 -2.77
N MET A 63 26.72 28.76 -3.76
CA MET A 63 27.01 29.32 -5.08
C MET A 63 26.32 30.68 -5.14
N SER A 64 27.05 31.78 -5.38
CA SER A 64 26.41 33.09 -5.48
C SER A 64 25.59 33.16 -6.77
N PHE A 65 24.53 33.96 -6.78
CA PHE A 65 23.69 34.18 -7.98
C PHE A 65 24.51 34.62 -9.21
N LYS A 66 25.65 35.27 -8.98
CA LYS A 66 26.62 35.68 -10.00
C LYS A 66 27.33 34.47 -10.64
N ASP A 67 27.74 33.49 -9.85
CA ASP A 67 28.39 32.25 -10.34
C ASP A 67 27.42 31.35 -11.11
N TRP A 68 26.13 31.42 -10.78
CA TRP A 68 25.07 30.72 -11.52
C TRP A 68 24.79 31.37 -12.89
N LEU A 69 24.82 32.71 -12.97
CA LEU A 69 24.68 33.44 -14.24
C LEU A 69 25.89 33.24 -15.17
N GLU A 70 27.12 33.26 -14.66
CA GLU A 70 28.33 33.00 -15.47
C GLU A 70 28.35 31.58 -16.06
N ARG A 71 27.83 30.59 -15.32
CA ARG A 71 27.67 29.22 -15.83
C ARG A 71 26.54 29.08 -16.85
N MET A 72 25.44 29.81 -16.71
CA MET A 72 24.34 29.74 -17.68
C MET A 72 24.74 30.34 -19.04
N ILE A 73 25.64 31.33 -19.03
CA ILE A 73 26.18 31.96 -20.24
C ILE A 73 27.29 31.09 -20.87
N SER A 74 28.00 30.28 -20.07
CA SER A 74 29.12 29.46 -20.54
C SER A 74 28.75 28.03 -20.99
N ASP A 75 27.53 27.54 -20.75
CA ASP A 75 27.12 26.14 -21.04
C ASP A 75 26.51 25.94 -22.45
N LYS A 76 27.03 26.68 -23.43
CA LYS A 76 26.86 26.37 -24.87
C LYS A 76 28.20 26.44 -25.60
N THR A 77 29.16 25.60 -25.24
CA THR A 77 30.14 25.09 -26.23
C THR A 77 30.85 23.83 -25.70
N ILE A 78 31.02 22.85 -26.62
CA ILE A 78 31.82 21.60 -26.60
C ILE A 78 30.96 20.35 -26.32
N ASP A 79 30.61 19.52 -27.31
CA ASP A 79 31.48 18.69 -28.16
C ASP A 79 31.06 18.70 -29.65
N SER A 80 31.92 19.15 -30.59
CA SER A 80 32.86 18.39 -31.47
C SER A 80 32.15 17.58 -32.59
N ASN A 81 32.47 17.61 -33.90
CA ASN A 81 33.59 18.07 -34.71
C ASN A 81 33.12 18.16 -36.18
N HIS A 82 33.40 19.26 -36.91
CA HIS A 82 34.19 19.23 -38.15
C HIS A 82 34.38 20.64 -38.72
N LYS A 83 35.67 20.94 -38.94
CA LYS A 83 36.29 22.06 -39.66
C LYS A 83 35.38 22.82 -40.64
N ASN A 84 35.24 24.12 -40.43
CA ASN A 84 35.88 25.08 -41.33
C ASN A 84 36.00 26.46 -40.71
N SER A 85 37.11 27.08 -41.06
CA SER A 85 37.55 28.44 -40.75
C SER A 85 36.47 29.48 -41.01
N SER A 86 36.10 30.23 -39.98
CA SER A 86 35.82 31.66 -40.08
C SER A 86 35.60 32.24 -38.68
N ARG A 87 36.45 33.19 -38.32
CA ARG A 87 36.28 34.13 -37.20
C ARG A 87 34.83 34.63 -37.15
N SER A 88 34.18 34.49 -36.00
CA SER A 88 33.03 35.35 -35.64
C SER A 88 33.56 36.53 -34.82
N PRO A 89 33.37 37.78 -35.26
CA PRO A 89 33.73 38.96 -34.50
C PRO A 89 32.59 39.29 -33.54
N ILE A 90 32.83 39.22 -32.23
CA ILE A 90 32.07 40.02 -31.26
C ILE A 90 33.08 40.70 -30.34
N SER A 91 33.81 41.61 -30.98
CA SER A 91 34.40 42.81 -30.40
C SER A 91 34.20 43.93 -31.42
N SER A 92 32.99 44.06 -31.96
CA SER A 92 32.64 45.17 -32.87
C SER A 92 31.71 46.17 -32.21
N THR A 93 30.79 45.77 -31.33
CA THR A 93 29.78 46.70 -30.78
C THR A 93 30.34 47.83 -29.90
N TYR A 94 31.53 47.64 -29.29
CA TYR A 94 32.20 48.71 -28.53
C TYR A 94 33.16 49.57 -29.38
N LEU A 95 33.59 49.09 -30.56
CA LEU A 95 34.40 49.88 -31.50
C LEU A 95 33.54 50.57 -32.57
N GLU A 96 32.42 49.98 -32.99
CA GLU A 96 31.43 50.54 -33.91
C GLU A 96 30.71 51.72 -33.28
N ALA A 97 30.28 51.63 -32.02
CA ALA A 97 29.69 52.76 -31.30
C ALA A 97 30.65 53.97 -31.18
N HIS A 98 31.96 53.71 -31.05
CA HIS A 98 32.98 54.76 -30.94
C HIS A 98 33.34 55.39 -32.29
N LEU A 99 33.22 54.64 -33.39
CA LEU A 99 33.35 55.15 -34.76
C LEU A 99 32.09 55.92 -35.19
N GLU A 100 30.89 55.43 -34.83
CA GLU A 100 29.61 56.08 -35.15
C GLU A 100 29.44 57.44 -34.46
N GLN A 101 29.88 57.57 -33.20
CA GLN A 101 29.89 58.85 -32.49
C GLN A 101 30.81 59.89 -33.15
N ASN A 102 31.96 59.48 -33.70
CA ASN A 102 32.87 60.40 -34.40
C ASN A 102 32.27 60.91 -35.72
N TYR A 103 31.58 60.06 -36.50
CA TYR A 103 30.92 60.49 -37.74
C TYR A 103 29.67 61.33 -37.49
N ILE A 104 28.91 61.05 -36.42
CA ILE A 104 27.78 61.90 -36.02
C ILE A 104 28.29 63.26 -35.59
N GLN A 105 29.36 63.32 -34.81
CA GLN A 105 29.97 64.58 -34.38
C GLN A 105 30.53 65.41 -35.56
N GLU A 106 31.11 64.77 -36.58
CA GLU A 106 31.58 65.46 -37.79
C GLU A 106 30.43 66.00 -38.66
N ILE A 107 29.33 65.25 -38.78
CA ILE A 107 28.12 65.71 -39.48
C ILE A 107 27.42 66.84 -38.71
N GLU A 108 27.32 66.73 -37.38
CA GLU A 108 26.78 67.79 -36.52
C GLU A 108 27.64 69.05 -36.57
N ASN A 109 28.97 68.92 -36.60
CA ASN A 109 29.88 70.05 -36.76
C ASN A 109 29.72 70.73 -38.13
N TYR A 110 29.55 69.96 -39.22
CA TYR A 110 29.29 70.50 -40.55
C TYR A 110 27.92 71.19 -40.65
N LEU A 111 26.88 70.61 -40.05
CA LEU A 111 25.55 71.23 -39.96
C LEU A 111 25.60 72.51 -39.13
N HIS A 112 26.35 72.54 -38.02
CA HIS A 112 26.56 73.75 -37.24
C HIS A 112 27.33 74.84 -38.01
N GLU A 113 28.28 74.45 -38.87
CA GLU A 113 29.06 75.36 -39.73
C GLU A 113 28.19 75.94 -40.87
N LEU A 114 27.27 75.14 -41.42
CA LEU A 114 26.26 75.60 -42.39
C LEU A 114 25.23 76.56 -41.77
N VAL A 115 24.78 76.29 -40.54
CA VAL A 115 23.81 77.15 -39.81
C VAL A 115 24.45 78.45 -39.33
N SER A 116 25.78 78.48 -39.10
CA SER A 116 26.51 79.69 -38.69
C SER A 116 26.79 80.67 -39.83
N LEU A 117 26.63 80.23 -41.10
CA LEU A 117 26.66 81.09 -42.28
C LEU A 117 25.22 81.52 -42.58
N ASN A 118 24.80 82.68 -42.05
CA ASN A 118 23.46 83.26 -42.26
C ASN A 118 22.95 83.07 -43.70
N PHE A 119 21.88 82.29 -43.85
CA PHE A 119 20.96 82.37 -44.98
C PHE A 119 20.17 83.68 -44.84
N GLU A 120 20.47 84.68 -45.69
CA GLU A 120 19.45 85.69 -46.00
C GLU A 120 18.48 85.07 -47.01
N GLU A 121 17.26 84.81 -46.55
CA GLU A 121 16.12 84.42 -47.38
C GLU A 121 15.84 85.50 -48.44
N GLY A 122 16.19 85.21 -49.69
CA GLY A 122 15.59 85.87 -50.85
C GLY A 122 14.25 85.22 -51.18
N SER A 123 13.16 85.90 -50.86
CA SER A 123 11.79 85.57 -51.24
C SER A 123 11.66 85.18 -52.73
N PHE A 124 11.13 83.98 -53.00
CA PHE A 124 10.46 83.68 -54.25
C PHE A 124 9.04 83.20 -53.96
N GLY A 125 8.08 84.07 -54.25
CA GLY A 125 6.67 83.73 -54.31
C GLY A 125 6.38 82.72 -55.41
N GLN A 126 5.33 81.95 -55.19
CA GLN A 126 4.68 81.13 -56.21
C GLN A 126 4.31 81.99 -57.41
N ASP A 127 4.64 81.53 -58.62
CA ASP A 127 3.64 81.43 -59.68
C ASP A 127 4.07 80.44 -60.77
N ASN A 128 3.09 79.66 -61.18
CA ASN A 128 3.16 78.68 -62.26
C ASN A 128 3.18 79.35 -63.64
N HIS A 129 3.68 78.57 -64.59
CA HIS A 129 3.44 78.64 -66.04
C HIS A 129 4.23 79.66 -66.89
N ASP A 130 4.92 79.02 -67.83
CA ASP A 130 5.16 79.41 -69.22
C ASP A 130 6.06 80.60 -69.54
N SER A 131 7.07 80.24 -70.34
CA SER A 131 7.65 81.05 -71.42
C SER A 131 8.38 82.33 -70.99
N PHE A 132 9.70 82.32 -71.08
CA PHE A 132 10.42 82.84 -72.26
C PHE A 132 11.92 82.81 -71.95
N VAL A 133 12.65 82.14 -72.84
CA VAL A 133 14.09 82.35 -73.00
C VAL A 133 14.31 83.82 -73.27
N THR A 134 15.10 84.50 -72.44
CA THR A 134 15.70 85.78 -72.83
C THR A 134 17.20 85.78 -72.49
N PRO A 135 18.04 86.25 -73.43
CA PRO A 135 19.47 85.98 -73.41
C PRO A 135 20.18 86.93 -72.45
N ILE A 136 21.37 86.51 -72.03
CA ILE A 136 22.42 87.31 -71.41
C ILE A 136 22.52 88.66 -72.14
N GLU A 137 21.94 89.71 -71.54
CA GLU A 137 22.08 91.07 -72.03
C GLU A 137 23.28 91.71 -71.32
N PRO A 138 24.26 92.23 -72.07
CA PRO A 138 25.56 92.59 -71.53
C PRO A 138 25.44 93.88 -70.73
N TYR A 139 25.90 93.86 -69.47
CA TYR A 139 26.15 95.08 -68.69
C TYR A 139 27.37 95.85 -69.25
N PHE A 140 27.30 96.25 -70.51
CA PHE A 140 27.89 97.50 -70.98
C PHE A 140 26.89 98.61 -70.68
N GLN A 141 26.82 99.03 -69.42
CA GLN A 141 26.15 100.28 -69.11
C GLN A 141 27.00 101.40 -69.74
N LYS A 142 26.43 101.98 -70.82
CA LYS A 142 26.96 103.08 -71.65
C LYS A 142 27.91 103.98 -70.87
N LEU A 143 29.15 104.11 -71.36
CA LEU A 143 30.06 105.18 -71.00
C LEU A 143 29.37 106.52 -71.28
N GLN A 144 28.73 107.13 -70.28
CA GLN A 144 28.48 108.56 -70.29
C GLN A 144 29.78 109.26 -69.88
N ILE A 145 30.73 109.31 -70.82
CA ILE A 145 31.85 110.23 -70.73
C ILE A 145 31.28 111.60 -71.09
N SER A 146 31.15 112.49 -70.10
CA SER A 146 30.89 113.91 -70.36
C SER A 146 32.03 114.47 -71.21
N ASP A 147 31.72 115.12 -72.34
CA ASP A 147 32.67 115.62 -73.35
C ASP A 147 33.59 116.77 -72.89
N ASN A 148 33.74 117.00 -71.58
CA ASN A 148 34.54 118.07 -70.98
C ASN A 148 35.62 117.60 -70.00
N LYS A 149 36.05 116.32 -70.08
CA LYS A 149 37.11 115.75 -69.21
C LYS A 149 38.41 115.46 -69.96
N SER A 150 39.54 115.68 -69.30
CA SER A 150 40.90 115.50 -69.83
C SER A 150 41.18 114.02 -70.16
N ALA A 151 42.04 113.75 -71.16
CA ALA A 151 42.43 112.39 -71.53
C ALA A 151 43.04 111.60 -70.36
N ALA A 152 43.69 112.30 -69.40
CA ALA A 152 44.22 111.69 -68.18
C ALA A 152 43.10 111.19 -67.24
N GLU A 153 42.03 111.96 -67.06
CA GLU A 153 40.90 111.59 -66.19
C GLU A 153 40.10 110.41 -66.76
N LYS A 154 40.01 110.30 -68.10
CA LYS A 154 39.40 109.12 -68.75
C LYS A 154 40.24 107.86 -68.55
N PHE A 155 41.57 107.99 -68.54
CA PHE A 155 42.49 106.88 -68.32
C PHE A 155 42.46 106.40 -66.86
N GLU A 156 42.34 107.32 -65.92
CA GLU A 156 42.20 107.02 -64.48
C GLU A 156 40.90 106.28 -64.18
N ILE A 157 39.75 106.75 -64.70
CA ILE A 157 38.46 106.06 -64.57
C ILE A 157 38.49 104.64 -65.18
N LEU A 158 39.18 104.46 -66.31
CA LEU A 158 39.34 103.15 -66.93
C LEU A 158 40.25 102.23 -66.11
N THR A 159 41.30 102.78 -65.49
CA THR A 159 42.23 102.02 -64.64
C THR A 159 41.54 101.58 -63.35
N ASP A 160 40.72 102.44 -62.75
CA ASP A 160 39.92 102.10 -61.57
C ASP A 160 38.89 101.01 -61.88
N LYS A 161 38.18 101.10 -63.00
CA LYS A 161 37.24 100.05 -63.43
C LYS A 161 37.92 98.74 -63.78
N LEU A 162 39.14 98.79 -64.32
CA LEU A 162 39.93 97.59 -64.59
C LEU A 162 40.36 96.91 -63.27
N ASN A 163 40.78 97.70 -62.29
CA ASN A 163 41.13 97.21 -60.95
C ASN A 163 39.90 96.66 -60.19
N GLU A 164 38.75 97.33 -60.31
CA GLU A 164 37.47 96.86 -59.76
C GLU A 164 37.09 95.50 -60.39
N ALA A 165 37.12 95.40 -61.72
CA ALA A 165 36.87 94.14 -62.42
C ALA A 165 37.86 93.04 -62.04
N TYR A 166 39.15 93.35 -61.89
CA TYR A 166 40.17 92.40 -61.44
C TYR A 166 39.89 91.90 -60.02
N ASN A 167 39.53 92.80 -59.09
CA ASN A 167 39.17 92.43 -57.72
C ASN A 167 37.91 91.57 -57.68
N THR A 168 36.87 91.91 -58.46
CA THR A 168 35.66 91.09 -58.58
C THR A 168 35.98 89.68 -59.10
N ILE A 169 36.88 89.55 -60.08
CA ILE A 169 37.31 88.24 -60.59
C ILE A 169 38.03 87.42 -59.51
N GLN A 170 38.90 88.06 -58.71
CA GLN A 170 39.62 87.36 -57.63
C GLN A 170 38.68 86.90 -56.51
N VAL A 171 37.70 87.74 -56.13
CA VAL A 171 36.66 87.37 -55.16
C VAL A 171 35.84 86.21 -55.70
N LYS A 172 35.35 86.28 -56.94
CA LYS A 172 34.58 85.18 -57.55
C LYS A 172 35.38 83.88 -57.67
N ARG A 173 36.67 83.94 -57.99
CA ARG A 173 37.55 82.75 -57.99
C ARG A 173 37.70 82.13 -56.60
N LYS A 174 37.77 82.95 -55.55
CA LYS A 174 37.80 82.46 -54.18
C LYS A 174 36.46 81.85 -53.79
N GLU A 175 35.34 82.50 -54.11
CA GLU A 175 33.99 81.97 -53.91
C GLU A 175 33.77 80.63 -54.63
N GLU A 176 34.23 80.50 -55.88
CA GLU A 176 34.17 79.23 -56.63
C GLU A 176 34.98 78.12 -55.94
N LYS A 177 36.18 78.44 -55.43
CA LYS A 177 37.01 77.49 -54.69
C LYS A 177 36.36 77.06 -53.37
N ASP A 178 35.81 78.01 -52.62
CA ASP A 178 35.11 77.73 -51.36
C ASP A 178 33.81 76.94 -51.62
N ASN A 179 33.11 77.21 -52.73
CA ASN A 179 31.94 76.45 -53.17
C ASN A 179 32.29 75.03 -53.60
N LEU A 180 33.43 74.81 -54.28
CA LEU A 180 33.91 73.46 -54.61
C LEU A 180 34.23 72.65 -53.35
N GLU A 181 34.85 73.26 -52.33
CA GLU A 181 35.12 72.59 -51.06
C GLU A 181 33.82 72.25 -50.32
N LYS A 182 32.84 73.16 -50.30
CA LYS A 182 31.50 72.89 -49.75
C LYS A 182 30.81 71.75 -50.48
N HIS A 183 30.90 71.71 -51.81
CA HIS A 183 30.32 70.64 -52.62
C HIS A 183 30.96 69.29 -52.30
N ALA A 184 32.30 69.22 -52.20
CA ALA A 184 33.00 68.00 -51.84
C ALA A 184 32.63 67.49 -50.43
N LYS A 185 32.46 68.39 -49.45
CA LYS A 185 31.99 68.04 -48.10
C LYS A 185 30.55 67.53 -48.11
N ALA A 186 29.66 68.17 -48.89
CA ALA A 186 28.28 67.73 -49.06
C ALA A 186 28.20 66.34 -49.72
N GLU A 187 28.98 66.10 -50.78
CA GLU A 187 29.06 64.78 -51.43
C GLU A 187 29.54 63.69 -50.48
N TRP A 188 30.54 63.98 -49.64
CA TRP A 188 31.02 63.05 -48.64
C TRP A 188 29.99 62.74 -47.55
N ALA A 189 29.25 63.75 -47.07
CA ALA A 189 28.17 63.56 -46.12
C ALA A 189 27.02 62.71 -46.73
N ILE A 190 26.65 62.97 -47.98
CA ILE A 190 25.67 62.15 -48.73
C ILE A 190 26.16 60.70 -48.83
N TYR A 191 27.44 60.49 -49.16
CA TYR A 191 28.02 59.15 -49.24
C TYR A 191 27.93 58.38 -47.91
N ILE A 192 28.22 59.02 -46.77
CA ILE A 192 28.08 58.39 -45.45
C ILE A 192 26.62 58.05 -45.15
N CYS A 193 25.69 58.97 -45.41
CA CYS A 193 24.26 58.76 -45.20
C CYS A 193 23.75 57.57 -46.02
N ASN A 194 24.10 57.51 -47.32
CA ASN A 194 23.70 56.40 -48.19
C ASN A 194 24.26 55.06 -47.71
N ARG A 195 25.54 55.02 -47.29
CA ARG A 195 26.14 53.80 -46.75
C ARG A 195 25.47 53.32 -45.47
N ARG A 196 25.06 54.24 -44.59
CA ARG A 196 24.28 53.91 -43.38
C ARG A 196 22.88 53.43 -43.71
N GLU A 197 22.24 54.03 -44.71
CA GLU A 197 20.93 53.59 -45.21
C GLU A 197 21.00 52.14 -45.69
N GLU A 198 22.02 51.80 -46.50
CA GLU A 198 22.27 50.43 -46.96
C GLU A 198 22.51 49.45 -45.81
N GLU A 199 23.28 49.83 -44.79
CA GLU A 199 23.58 48.99 -43.61
C GLU A 199 22.33 48.73 -42.76
N VAL A 200 21.51 49.76 -42.52
CA VAL A 200 20.25 49.62 -41.79
C VAL A 200 19.25 48.77 -42.59
N GLU A 201 19.20 48.94 -43.92
CA GLU A 201 18.34 48.13 -44.78
C GLU A 201 18.76 46.65 -44.77
N TYR A 202 20.07 46.38 -44.79
CA TYR A 202 20.61 45.03 -44.61
C TYR A 202 20.20 44.43 -43.26
N LEU A 203 20.44 45.13 -42.14
CA LEU A 203 20.08 44.67 -40.80
C LEU A 203 18.58 44.44 -40.65
N LYS A 204 17.75 45.30 -41.25
CA LYS A 204 16.29 45.13 -41.29
C LYS A 204 15.90 43.87 -42.05
N SER A 205 16.57 43.56 -43.16
CA SER A 205 16.31 42.34 -43.93
C SER A 205 16.70 41.07 -43.14
N GLU A 206 17.80 41.11 -42.40
CA GLU A 206 18.25 40.02 -41.53
C GLU A 206 17.30 39.80 -40.34
N GLU A 207 16.83 40.86 -39.70
CA GLU A 207 15.83 40.74 -38.63
C GLU A 207 14.49 40.22 -39.15
N LEU A 208 14.12 40.55 -40.40
CA LEU A 208 12.90 40.03 -41.03
C LEU A 208 13.00 38.51 -41.25
N THR A 209 14.15 38.02 -41.74
CA THR A 209 14.35 36.57 -41.93
C THR A 209 14.39 35.84 -40.58
N ARG A 210 15.09 36.39 -39.58
CA ARG A 210 15.11 35.85 -38.21
C ARG A 210 13.71 35.77 -37.61
N LYS A 211 12.87 36.79 -37.81
CA LYS A 211 11.47 36.80 -37.36
C LYS A 211 10.65 35.71 -38.03
N ASP A 212 10.85 35.47 -39.32
CA ASP A 212 10.17 34.41 -40.06
C ASP A 212 10.60 33.01 -39.60
N GLU A 213 11.88 32.82 -39.28
CA GLU A 213 12.38 31.57 -38.69
C GLU A 213 11.77 31.31 -37.30
N LEU A 214 11.78 32.30 -36.41
CA LEU A 214 11.15 32.20 -35.10
C LEU A 214 9.64 31.91 -35.22
N LYS A 215 8.96 32.51 -36.19
CA LYS A 215 7.54 32.24 -36.46
C LYS A 215 7.31 30.79 -36.88
N LYS A 216 8.19 30.21 -37.70
CA LYS A 216 8.13 28.79 -38.06
C LYS A 216 8.33 27.89 -36.84
N GLU A 217 9.28 28.21 -35.97
CA GLU A 217 9.54 27.44 -34.75
C GLU A 217 8.35 27.49 -33.78
N VAL A 218 7.77 28.68 -33.56
CA VAL A 218 6.55 28.86 -32.76
C VAL A 218 5.38 28.05 -33.31
N ASN A 219 5.19 28.04 -34.64
CA ASN A 219 4.15 27.23 -35.26
C ASN A 219 4.38 25.73 -35.05
N ALA A 220 5.62 25.26 -35.18
CA ALA A 220 5.97 23.86 -34.96
C ALA A 220 5.73 23.43 -33.50
N GLU A 221 6.07 24.28 -32.52
CA GLU A 221 5.77 24.01 -31.11
C GLU A 221 4.27 24.04 -30.81
N ASN A 222 3.52 24.98 -31.41
CA ASN A 222 2.06 25.01 -31.28
C ASN A 222 1.39 23.74 -31.81
N GLU A 223 1.89 23.18 -32.92
CA GLU A 223 1.42 21.88 -33.43
C GLU A 223 1.69 20.74 -32.45
N LYS A 224 2.87 20.69 -31.82
CA LYS A 224 3.18 19.69 -30.78
C LYS A 224 2.25 19.84 -29.57
N ILE A 225 2.04 21.07 -29.11
CA ILE A 225 1.11 21.36 -28.00
C ILE A 225 -0.31 20.91 -28.33
N ASN A 226 -0.79 21.18 -29.55
CA ASN A 226 -2.12 20.75 -29.99
C ASN A 226 -2.25 19.23 -30.02
N LYS A 227 -1.23 18.50 -30.50
CA LYS A 227 -1.21 17.03 -30.46
C LYS A 227 -1.29 16.49 -29.03
N ILE A 228 -0.52 17.07 -28.11
CA ILE A 228 -0.56 16.69 -26.69
C ILE A 228 -1.94 17.00 -26.10
N ARG A 229 -2.51 18.18 -26.39
CA ARG A 229 -3.84 18.58 -25.92
C ARG A 229 -4.92 17.59 -26.37
N MET A 230 -4.89 17.15 -27.62
CA MET A 230 -5.83 16.13 -28.12
C MET A 230 -5.68 14.80 -27.38
N SER A 231 -4.45 14.32 -27.19
CA SER A 231 -4.19 13.07 -26.44
C SER A 231 -4.64 13.15 -24.97
N VAL A 232 -4.48 14.31 -24.33
CA VAL A 232 -4.97 14.56 -22.97
C VAL A 232 -6.49 14.53 -22.92
N GLU A 233 -7.18 15.15 -23.88
CA GLU A 233 -8.66 15.13 -23.92
C GLU A 233 -9.20 13.72 -24.19
N GLU A 234 -8.58 12.94 -25.07
CA GLU A 234 -8.91 11.52 -25.25
C GLU A 234 -8.74 10.71 -23.96
N SER A 235 -7.62 10.92 -23.26
CA SER A 235 -7.35 10.24 -21.98
C SER A 235 -8.37 10.63 -20.91
N LYS A 236 -8.81 11.89 -20.88
CA LYS A 236 -9.85 12.39 -19.98
C LYS A 236 -11.22 11.78 -20.30
N GLN A 237 -11.58 11.65 -21.57
CA GLN A 237 -12.81 10.97 -21.98
C GLN A 237 -12.81 9.48 -21.59
N ARG A 238 -11.68 8.80 -21.76
CA ARG A 238 -11.51 7.40 -21.30
C ARG A 238 -11.67 7.30 -19.79
N LEU A 239 -11.09 8.21 -19.03
CA LEU A 239 -11.21 8.23 -17.57
C LEU A 239 -12.66 8.49 -17.11
N HIS A 240 -13.40 9.35 -17.80
CA HIS A 240 -14.83 9.55 -17.55
C HIS A 240 -15.63 8.25 -17.77
N SER A 241 -15.42 7.58 -18.90
CA SER A 241 -16.08 6.32 -19.23
C SER A 241 -15.77 5.22 -18.20
N LEU A 242 -14.51 5.13 -17.75
CA LEU A 242 -14.10 4.19 -16.71
C LEU A 242 -14.77 4.49 -15.36
N LYS A 243 -14.94 5.78 -15.02
CA LYS A 243 -15.62 6.19 -13.79
C LYS A 243 -17.11 5.83 -13.81
N GLU A 244 -17.77 6.00 -14.96
CA GLU A 244 -19.17 5.56 -15.15
C GLU A 244 -19.30 4.04 -15.03
N LEU A 245 -18.42 3.27 -15.66
CA LEU A 245 -18.39 1.82 -15.53
C LEU A 245 -18.13 1.37 -14.09
N GLN A 246 -17.22 2.05 -13.37
CA GLN A 246 -16.98 1.78 -11.96
C GLN A 246 -18.24 1.98 -11.11
N LEU A 247 -19.00 3.05 -11.37
CA LEU A 247 -20.26 3.32 -10.69
C LEU A 247 -21.31 2.24 -11.02
N GLU A 248 -21.42 1.82 -12.28
CA GLU A 248 -22.34 0.77 -12.69
C GLU A 248 -21.97 -0.58 -12.04
N LEU A 249 -20.68 -0.92 -11.98
CA LEU A 249 -20.20 -2.14 -11.32
C LEU A 249 -20.47 -2.11 -9.82
N GLN A 250 -20.27 -0.97 -9.15
CA GLN A 250 -20.61 -0.80 -7.74
C GLN A 250 -22.11 -0.99 -7.50
N ASN A 251 -22.96 -0.43 -8.35
CA ASN A 251 -24.41 -0.62 -8.28
C ASN A 251 -24.80 -2.09 -8.50
N LYS A 252 -24.25 -2.76 -9.51
CA LYS A 252 -24.50 -4.20 -9.76
C LYS A 252 -24.03 -5.07 -8.60
N LEU A 253 -22.88 -4.77 -8.02
CA LEU A 253 -22.36 -5.45 -6.83
C LEU A 253 -23.31 -5.26 -5.64
N HIS A 254 -23.79 -4.03 -5.41
CA HIS A 254 -24.73 -3.73 -4.33
C HIS A 254 -26.06 -4.49 -4.50
N VAL A 255 -26.64 -4.47 -5.71
CA VAL A 255 -27.86 -5.22 -6.02
C VAL A 255 -27.64 -6.73 -5.85
N SER A 256 -26.50 -7.25 -6.31
CA SER A 256 -26.19 -8.68 -6.15
C SER A 256 -26.01 -9.07 -4.67
N LYS A 257 -25.38 -8.21 -3.85
CA LYS A 257 -25.25 -8.43 -2.41
C LYS A 257 -26.61 -8.44 -1.71
N LEU A 258 -27.50 -7.51 -2.06
CA LEU A 258 -28.84 -7.47 -1.50
C LEU A 258 -29.62 -8.75 -1.85
N LYS A 259 -29.58 -9.18 -3.12
CA LYS A 259 -30.19 -10.44 -3.56
C LYS A 259 -29.59 -11.64 -2.83
N PHE A 260 -28.27 -11.66 -2.60
CA PHE A 260 -27.62 -12.74 -1.88
C PHE A 260 -28.12 -12.81 -0.43
N SER A 261 -28.22 -11.68 0.27
CA SER A 261 -28.80 -11.63 1.62
C SER A 261 -30.27 -12.09 1.65
N GLU A 262 -31.08 -11.73 0.65
CA GLU A 262 -32.44 -12.27 0.51
C GLU A 262 -32.46 -13.79 0.32
N PHE A 263 -31.52 -14.34 -0.45
CA PHE A 263 -31.39 -15.79 -0.61
C PHE A 263 -30.88 -16.48 0.66
N GLU A 264 -29.94 -15.87 1.39
CA GLU A 264 -29.45 -16.38 2.67
C GLU A 264 -30.59 -16.47 3.69
N THR A 265 -31.40 -15.43 3.83
CA THR A 265 -32.56 -15.46 4.75
C THR A 265 -33.60 -16.51 4.34
N LYS A 266 -33.80 -16.74 3.02
CA LYS A 266 -34.66 -17.83 2.53
C LYS A 266 -34.05 -19.19 2.86
N LEU A 267 -32.75 -19.36 2.67
CA LEU A 267 -32.03 -20.59 2.98
C LEU A 267 -32.07 -20.90 4.48
N GLU A 268 -31.91 -19.88 5.32
CA GLU A 268 -31.99 -20.00 6.77
C GLU A 268 -33.38 -20.44 7.23
N LYS A 269 -34.45 -19.90 6.63
CA LYS A 269 -35.82 -20.36 6.88
C LYS A 269 -36.02 -21.84 6.49
N VAL A 270 -35.50 -22.25 5.34
CA VAL A 270 -35.55 -23.66 4.90
C VAL A 270 -34.75 -24.56 5.83
N ASN A 271 -33.57 -24.12 6.28
CA ASN A 271 -32.74 -24.86 7.23
C ASN A 271 -33.40 -24.96 8.60
N ALA A 272 -34.06 -23.90 9.08
CA ALA A 272 -34.83 -23.94 10.33
C ALA A 272 -35.98 -24.95 10.24
N ALA A 273 -36.76 -24.93 9.15
CA ALA A 273 -37.83 -25.91 8.92
C ALA A 273 -37.28 -27.35 8.78
N ARG A 274 -36.14 -27.52 8.11
CA ARG A 274 -35.44 -28.81 8.03
C ARG A 274 -35.01 -29.30 9.41
N ASN A 275 -34.45 -28.43 10.24
CA ASN A 275 -34.01 -28.77 11.59
C ASN A 275 -35.20 -29.15 12.47
N GLU A 276 -36.31 -28.42 12.39
CA GLU A 276 -37.55 -28.78 13.09
C GLU A 276 -38.05 -30.17 12.65
N MET A 277 -38.04 -30.44 11.34
CA MET A 277 -38.41 -31.75 10.80
C MET A 277 -37.44 -32.86 11.26
N LEU A 278 -36.13 -32.58 11.32
CA LEU A 278 -35.13 -33.52 11.84
C LEU A 278 -35.34 -33.81 13.33
N MET A 279 -35.58 -32.79 14.15
CA MET A 279 -35.94 -32.96 15.56
C MET A 279 -37.21 -33.80 15.70
N LYS A 280 -38.19 -33.60 14.80
CA LYS A 280 -39.40 -34.42 14.78
C LYS A 280 -39.13 -35.86 14.37
N ILE A 281 -38.28 -36.09 13.37
CA ILE A 281 -37.85 -37.42 12.93
C ILE A 281 -37.08 -38.12 14.04
N GLU A 282 -36.21 -37.42 14.76
CA GLU A 282 -35.44 -37.94 15.87
C GLU A 282 -36.36 -38.30 17.05
N GLU A 283 -37.34 -37.45 17.38
CA GLU A 283 -38.36 -37.77 18.39
C GLU A 283 -39.21 -38.96 17.97
N LEU A 284 -39.65 -39.03 16.71
CA LEU A 284 -40.37 -40.19 16.18
C LEU A 284 -39.50 -41.45 16.17
N SER A 285 -38.20 -41.32 15.88
CA SER A 285 -37.24 -42.42 15.94
C SER A 285 -37.04 -42.87 17.38
N ARG A 286 -36.94 -41.94 18.34
CA ARG A 286 -36.87 -42.23 19.77
C ARG A 286 -38.14 -42.93 20.25
N GLN A 287 -39.31 -42.46 19.84
CA GLN A 287 -40.59 -43.10 20.13
C GLN A 287 -40.67 -44.50 19.52
N ARG A 288 -40.25 -44.65 18.25
CA ARG A 288 -40.15 -45.94 17.58
C ARG A 288 -39.16 -46.85 18.31
N ASP A 289 -38.01 -46.36 18.76
CA ASP A 289 -37.00 -47.16 19.44
C ASP A 289 -37.46 -47.55 20.85
N ILE A 290 -38.17 -46.67 21.56
CA ILE A 290 -38.88 -47.01 22.79
C ILE A 290 -39.93 -48.07 22.49
N MET A 291 -40.77 -47.87 21.48
CA MET A 291 -41.82 -48.83 21.12
C MET A 291 -41.23 -50.17 20.65
N ASN A 292 -40.12 -50.14 19.93
CA ASN A 292 -39.37 -51.33 19.54
C ASN A 292 -38.72 -52.00 20.74
N LYS A 293 -38.17 -51.25 21.70
CA LYS A 293 -37.71 -51.80 22.98
C LYS A 293 -38.86 -52.39 23.79
N TRP A 294 -40.05 -51.79 23.77
CA TRP A 294 -41.25 -52.34 24.39
C TRP A 294 -41.76 -53.59 23.68
N ILE A 295 -41.80 -53.59 22.34
CA ILE A 295 -42.14 -54.76 21.53
C ILE A 295 -41.10 -55.84 21.71
N MET A 296 -39.81 -55.50 21.77
CA MET A 296 -38.72 -56.43 22.04
C MET A 296 -38.78 -56.92 23.47
N PHE A 297 -39.11 -56.11 24.46
CA PHE A 297 -39.32 -56.55 25.84
C PHE A 297 -40.56 -57.44 25.97
N ILE A 298 -41.63 -57.18 25.22
CA ILE A 298 -42.82 -58.04 25.20
C ILE A 298 -42.53 -59.31 24.41
N LYS A 299 -41.82 -59.24 23.30
CA LYS A 299 -41.34 -60.40 22.53
C LYS A 299 -40.32 -61.17 23.33
N GLU A 300 -39.41 -60.55 24.06
CA GLU A 300 -38.45 -61.17 24.97
C GLU A 300 -39.21 -61.72 26.15
N LYS A 301 -40.22 -61.08 26.73
CA LYS A 301 -41.04 -61.66 27.80
C LYS A 301 -41.91 -62.82 27.31
N ASN A 302 -42.35 -62.80 26.06
CA ASN A 302 -43.10 -63.89 25.45
C ASN A 302 -42.16 -65.01 24.96
N VAL A 303 -40.97 -64.67 24.47
CA VAL A 303 -39.90 -65.59 24.05
C VAL A 303 -39.19 -66.15 25.28
N THR A 304 -39.07 -65.44 26.40
CA THR A 304 -38.54 -65.92 27.70
C THR A 304 -39.60 -66.64 28.53
N LYS A 305 -40.91 -66.33 28.35
CA LYS A 305 -42.00 -67.20 28.83
C LYS A 305 -42.08 -68.51 28.07
N ILE A 306 -41.74 -68.53 26.77
CA ILE A 306 -41.88 -69.71 25.89
C ILE A 306 -40.55 -70.44 25.69
N SER A 307 -39.41 -69.79 25.92
CA SER A 307 -38.05 -70.30 25.76
C SER A 307 -37.13 -69.64 26.78
N THR A 308 -36.89 -70.30 27.92
CA THR A 308 -35.83 -70.02 28.93
C THR A 308 -36.01 -68.73 29.76
N LYS A 309 -36.07 -68.72 31.11
CA LYS A 309 -35.42 -69.57 32.12
C LYS A 309 -33.89 -69.59 32.03
N VAL A 310 -33.25 -68.55 31.48
CA VAL A 310 -31.78 -68.34 31.52
C VAL A 310 -31.44 -66.83 31.54
N ILE A 311 -30.93 -66.37 32.70
CA ILE A 311 -30.02 -65.23 32.98
C ILE A 311 -30.48 -63.81 32.57
N GLU A 312 -31.12 -63.10 33.51
CA GLU A 312 -31.17 -61.63 33.55
C GLU A 312 -29.76 -61.08 33.85
N ASN A 313 -29.20 -60.28 32.95
CA ASN A 313 -27.96 -59.52 33.22
C ASN A 313 -28.34 -58.10 33.72
N GLU A 314 -28.01 -57.80 34.98
CA GLU A 314 -28.39 -56.60 35.73
C GLU A 314 -27.77 -55.26 35.22
N CYS A 315 -27.04 -55.26 34.11
CA CYS A 315 -26.12 -54.18 33.73
C CYS A 315 -26.61 -53.24 32.60
N GLY A 316 -27.66 -53.58 31.86
CA GLY A 316 -28.20 -52.76 30.77
C GLY A 316 -27.28 -52.59 29.54
N LEU A 317 -26.06 -53.14 29.55
CA LEU A 317 -25.13 -53.18 28.42
C LEU A 317 -25.32 -54.47 27.62
N ARG A 318 -25.11 -54.41 26.29
CA ARG A 318 -25.14 -55.58 25.42
C ARG A 318 -23.90 -56.44 25.64
N GLU A 319 -24.10 -57.74 25.85
CA GLU A 319 -23.02 -58.72 25.84
C GLU A 319 -22.82 -59.25 24.42
N TYR A 320 -21.60 -59.13 23.91
CA TYR A 320 -21.16 -59.68 22.63
C TYR A 320 -20.48 -61.03 22.85
N THR A 321 -20.67 -61.92 21.89
CA THR A 321 -20.00 -63.22 21.92
C THR A 321 -18.53 -63.08 21.58
N LYS A 322 -17.75 -64.11 21.92
CA LYS A 322 -16.33 -64.19 21.54
C LYS A 322 -16.17 -64.09 20.02
N GLU A 323 -17.05 -64.78 19.30
CA GLU A 323 -17.08 -64.85 17.85
C GLU A 323 -17.32 -63.47 17.23
N ASP A 324 -18.24 -62.67 17.79
CA ASP A 324 -18.49 -61.30 17.33
C ASP A 324 -17.23 -60.44 17.43
N ILE A 325 -16.50 -60.55 18.56
CA ILE A 325 -15.27 -59.76 18.79
C ILE A 325 -14.15 -60.21 17.84
N ILE A 326 -14.00 -61.51 17.62
CA ILE A 326 -12.99 -62.06 16.67
C ILE A 326 -13.32 -61.59 15.25
N LEU A 327 -14.58 -61.67 14.82
CA LEU A 327 -15.00 -61.22 13.50
C LEU A 327 -14.80 -59.72 13.33
N ALA A 328 -15.23 -58.91 14.32
CA ALA A 328 -15.13 -57.46 14.27
C ALA A 328 -13.67 -56.98 14.17
N THR A 329 -12.73 -57.67 14.83
CA THR A 329 -11.30 -57.30 14.87
C THR A 329 -10.44 -58.02 13.82
N HIS A 330 -11.05 -58.82 12.92
CA HIS A 330 -10.32 -59.69 12.01
C HIS A 330 -9.26 -60.54 12.71
N ASN A 331 -9.68 -61.26 13.76
CA ASN A 331 -8.82 -62.07 14.62
C ASN A 331 -7.70 -61.28 15.28
N PHE A 332 -8.06 -60.13 15.89
CA PHE A 332 -7.12 -59.21 16.56
C PHE A 332 -5.94 -58.79 15.68
N SER A 333 -6.23 -58.46 14.41
CA SER A 333 -5.22 -58.07 13.43
C SER A 333 -4.39 -56.88 13.92
N GLU A 334 -3.06 -56.98 13.77
CA GLU A 334 -2.15 -55.89 14.14
C GLU A 334 -2.43 -54.60 13.36
N HIS A 335 -2.92 -54.73 12.12
CA HIS A 335 -3.30 -53.59 11.28
C HIS A 335 -4.48 -52.79 11.83
N LEU A 336 -5.28 -53.39 12.70
CA LEU A 336 -6.42 -52.75 13.36
C LEU A 336 -6.08 -52.30 14.78
N ARG A 337 -4.83 -52.48 15.25
CA ARG A 337 -4.41 -52.02 16.57
C ARG A 337 -4.27 -50.49 16.56
N LEU A 338 -5.05 -49.83 17.41
CA LEU A 338 -5.06 -48.37 17.53
C LEU A 338 -4.01 -47.85 18.51
N LYS A 339 -3.74 -48.60 19.58
CA LYS A 339 -2.73 -48.22 20.58
C LYS A 339 -2.07 -49.46 21.18
N SER A 340 -0.75 -49.42 21.27
CA SER A 340 0.07 -50.34 22.06
C SER A 340 0.63 -49.54 23.24
N CYS A 341 0.42 -50.02 24.46
CA CYS A 341 0.84 -49.33 25.68
C CYS A 341 1.62 -50.28 26.59
N GLU A 342 2.66 -49.76 27.26
CA GLU A 342 3.49 -50.49 28.24
C GLU A 342 2.70 -50.95 29.47
N ASN A 343 1.51 -50.37 29.70
CA ASN A 343 0.55 -50.75 30.74
C ASN A 343 -0.72 -51.46 30.18
N TRP A 344 -0.54 -52.24 29.12
CA TRP A 344 -1.36 -53.43 28.80
C TRP A 344 -2.89 -53.24 28.78
N SER A 345 -3.37 -52.35 27.91
CA SER A 345 -4.73 -52.46 27.36
C SER A 345 -4.69 -52.25 25.86
N ASN A 346 -4.67 -53.35 25.10
CA ASN A 346 -4.70 -53.30 23.65
C ASN A 346 -6.08 -52.79 23.20
N VAL A 347 -6.08 -51.79 22.34
CA VAL A 347 -7.31 -51.27 21.73
C VAL A 347 -7.27 -51.55 20.25
N PHE A 348 -8.29 -52.26 19.75
CA PHE A 348 -8.45 -52.58 18.35
C PHE A 348 -9.60 -51.79 17.75
N ARG A 349 -9.47 -51.39 16.50
CA ARG A 349 -10.59 -50.96 15.68
C ARG A 349 -11.35 -52.21 15.25
N GLY A 350 -12.66 -52.18 15.38
CA GLY A 350 -13.53 -53.25 14.88
C GLY A 350 -14.73 -52.71 14.13
N TYR A 351 -15.36 -53.58 13.36
CA TYR A 351 -16.64 -53.31 12.71
C TYR A 351 -17.71 -54.24 13.28
N ILE A 352 -18.64 -53.69 14.06
CA ILE A 352 -19.67 -54.44 14.81
C ILE A 352 -21.02 -53.72 14.72
N ASP A 353 -22.11 -54.48 14.58
CA ASP A 353 -23.47 -53.95 14.36
C ASP A 353 -23.54 -52.86 13.26
N HIS A 354 -22.83 -53.08 12.15
CA HIS A 354 -22.74 -52.16 11.01
C HIS A 354 -22.08 -50.80 11.30
N SER A 355 -21.32 -50.68 12.39
CA SER A 355 -20.63 -49.46 12.79
C SER A 355 -19.17 -49.71 13.18
N ASN A 356 -18.32 -48.68 13.07
CA ASN A 356 -16.95 -48.77 13.62
C ASN A 356 -17.02 -48.68 15.15
N ALA A 357 -16.30 -49.56 15.83
CA ALA A 357 -16.15 -49.57 17.28
C ALA A 357 -14.67 -49.64 17.69
N ALA A 358 -14.38 -49.17 18.90
CA ALA A 358 -13.10 -49.35 19.56
C ALA A 358 -13.24 -50.47 20.61
N ILE A 359 -12.57 -51.60 20.38
CA ILE A 359 -12.59 -52.77 21.24
C ILE A 359 -11.39 -52.69 22.17
N LYS A 360 -11.65 -52.31 23.42
CA LYS A 360 -10.63 -52.22 24.47
C LYS A 360 -10.56 -53.53 25.22
N MET A 361 -9.45 -54.24 25.06
CA MET A 361 -9.15 -55.43 25.83
C MET A 361 -8.91 -55.04 27.29
N LEU A 362 -9.55 -55.76 28.20
CA LEU A 362 -9.33 -55.66 29.63
C LEU A 362 -8.50 -56.87 30.04
N ASP A 363 -7.42 -56.59 30.74
CA ASP A 363 -6.38 -57.58 31.00
C ASP A 363 -6.87 -58.82 31.79
N SER A 364 -6.35 -59.99 31.40
CA SER A 364 -6.45 -61.25 32.13
C SER A 364 -5.36 -61.42 33.21
N THR A 365 -4.22 -60.71 33.12
CA THR A 365 -3.10 -60.83 34.07
C THR A 365 -3.28 -60.06 35.38
N LEU A 366 -4.14 -59.05 35.45
CA LEU A 366 -4.46 -58.30 36.67
C LEU A 366 -5.43 -59.01 37.64
N GLY A 367 -5.89 -60.22 37.34
CA GLY A 367 -6.76 -60.96 38.26
C GLY A 367 -8.08 -60.24 38.57
N LEU A 368 -8.60 -59.40 37.65
CA LEU A 368 -9.92 -58.79 37.80
C LEU A 368 -10.95 -59.89 38.02
N SER A 369 -11.46 -59.97 39.25
CA SER A 369 -12.48 -60.97 39.58
C SER A 369 -13.70 -60.76 38.70
N GLN A 370 -14.46 -61.82 38.45
CA GLN A 370 -15.72 -61.68 37.69
C GLN A 370 -16.67 -60.67 38.36
N GLN A 371 -16.60 -60.57 39.70
CA GLN A 371 -17.36 -59.61 40.49
C GLN A 371 -16.92 -58.17 40.23
N ASP A 372 -15.62 -57.89 40.18
CA ASP A 372 -15.09 -56.55 39.90
C ASP A 372 -15.41 -56.11 38.47
N PHE A 373 -15.33 -57.05 37.51
CA PHE A 373 -15.71 -56.78 36.13
C PHE A 373 -17.20 -56.42 36.02
N GLN A 374 -18.08 -57.20 36.65
CA GLN A 374 -19.53 -56.93 36.65
C GLN A 374 -19.91 -55.67 37.43
N ALA A 375 -19.24 -55.36 38.55
CA ALA A 375 -19.43 -54.10 39.27
C ALA A 375 -19.02 -52.90 38.41
N LYS A 376 -17.92 -53.03 37.67
CA LYS A 376 -17.42 -52.01 36.75
C LYS A 376 -18.35 -51.79 35.57
N LEU A 377 -18.85 -52.86 34.95
CA LEU A 377 -19.83 -52.77 33.88
C LEU A 377 -21.10 -52.05 34.36
N ARG A 378 -21.62 -52.41 35.54
CA ARG A 378 -22.82 -51.76 36.12
C ARG A 378 -22.62 -50.26 36.32
N SER A 379 -21.44 -49.87 36.81
CA SER A 379 -21.07 -48.46 36.94
C SER A 379 -21.06 -47.77 35.57
N LEU A 380 -20.34 -48.32 34.60
CA LEU A 380 -20.20 -47.75 33.25
C LEU A 380 -21.52 -47.69 32.48
N GLY A 381 -22.38 -48.71 32.59
CA GLY A 381 -23.68 -48.76 31.92
C GLY A 381 -24.66 -47.69 32.38
N SER A 382 -24.45 -47.12 33.58
CA SER A 382 -25.28 -46.03 34.12
C SER A 382 -24.80 -44.62 33.73
N ILE A 383 -23.64 -44.50 33.09
CA ILE A 383 -22.99 -43.23 32.79
C ILE A 383 -23.12 -42.95 31.29
N TRP A 384 -23.92 -41.95 30.93
CA TRP A 384 -24.04 -41.49 29.55
C TRP A 384 -24.05 -39.97 29.48
N HIS A 385 -23.20 -39.41 28.62
CA HIS A 385 -23.12 -37.98 28.39
C HIS A 385 -22.51 -37.71 26.99
N PRO A 386 -22.95 -36.67 26.26
CA PRO A 386 -22.44 -36.37 24.91
C PRO A 386 -20.92 -36.21 24.81
N HIS A 387 -20.27 -35.74 25.87
CA HIS A 387 -18.81 -35.52 25.94
C HIS A 387 -18.05 -36.60 26.73
N LEU A 388 -18.65 -37.78 26.90
CA LEU A 388 -18.01 -38.98 27.44
C LEU A 388 -18.05 -40.08 26.38
N VAL A 389 -16.98 -40.85 26.24
CA VAL A 389 -16.94 -41.97 25.30
C VAL A 389 -17.93 -43.05 25.74
N ALA A 390 -18.92 -43.32 24.90
CA ALA A 390 -19.98 -44.27 25.19
C ALA A 390 -19.48 -45.72 25.18
N VAL A 391 -19.91 -46.49 26.19
CA VAL A 391 -19.78 -47.95 26.22
C VAL A 391 -20.98 -48.55 25.52
N LEU A 392 -20.74 -49.17 24.36
CA LEU A 392 -21.77 -49.80 23.54
C LEU A 392 -22.10 -51.22 24.04
N GLY A 393 -21.13 -51.89 24.65
CA GLY A 393 -21.30 -53.19 25.25
C GLY A 393 -19.99 -53.80 25.74
N PHE A 394 -20.00 -55.10 25.99
CA PHE A 394 -18.86 -55.82 26.54
C PHE A 394 -18.82 -57.26 26.03
N CYS A 395 -17.71 -57.94 26.24
CA CYS A 395 -17.62 -59.39 26.15
C CYS A 395 -17.01 -59.91 27.45
N SER A 396 -17.56 -61.00 28.00
CA SER A 396 -17.01 -61.64 29.20
C SER A 396 -15.77 -62.48 28.91
N GLU A 397 -15.66 -63.02 27.69
CA GLU A 397 -14.56 -63.89 27.29
C GLU A 397 -14.27 -63.77 25.78
N PRO A 398 -13.25 -63.00 25.35
CA PRO A 398 -12.30 -62.29 26.20
C PRO A 398 -12.93 -61.07 26.88
N LYS A 399 -12.50 -60.79 28.12
CA LYS A 399 -12.93 -59.58 28.85
C LYS A 399 -12.56 -58.34 28.04
N CYS A 400 -13.55 -57.69 27.44
CA CYS A 400 -13.33 -56.46 26.69
C CYS A 400 -14.54 -55.54 26.74
N LEU A 401 -14.30 -54.26 26.46
CA LEU A 401 -15.33 -53.24 26.30
C LEU A 401 -15.41 -52.85 24.83
N VAL A 402 -16.63 -52.78 24.32
CA VAL A 402 -16.94 -52.25 23.00
C VAL A 402 -17.36 -50.79 23.19
N LEU A 403 -16.54 -49.88 22.68
CA LEU A 403 -16.69 -48.44 22.80
C LEU A 403 -17.02 -47.83 21.43
N GLU A 404 -17.62 -46.64 21.42
CA GLU A 404 -17.73 -45.88 20.18
C GLU A 404 -16.35 -45.53 19.60
N TYR A 405 -16.26 -45.51 18.27
CA TYR A 405 -15.01 -45.21 17.57
C TYR A 405 -14.84 -43.72 17.27
N MET A 406 -13.69 -43.17 17.67
CA MET A 406 -13.35 -41.76 17.53
C MET A 406 -12.36 -41.56 16.38
N HIS A 407 -12.86 -41.03 15.27
CA HIS A 407 -12.18 -41.04 13.96
C HIS A 407 -10.90 -40.21 13.91
N ASN A 408 -10.84 -39.11 14.65
CA ASN A 408 -9.71 -38.18 14.64
C ASN A 408 -8.67 -38.51 15.73
N GLY A 409 -8.82 -39.63 16.45
CA GLY A 409 -7.86 -40.06 17.46
C GLY A 409 -7.89 -39.19 18.71
N SER A 410 -6.74 -39.04 19.36
CA SER A 410 -6.62 -38.24 20.59
C SER A 410 -6.26 -36.79 20.31
N LEU A 411 -6.68 -35.88 21.20
CA LEU A 411 -6.32 -34.47 21.14
C LEU A 411 -4.80 -34.28 21.20
N GLU A 412 -4.09 -35.09 21.97
CA GLU A 412 -2.61 -35.09 22.01
C GLU A 412 -2.00 -35.34 20.62
N ASP A 413 -2.53 -36.29 19.85
CA ASP A 413 -2.01 -36.62 18.53
C ASP A 413 -2.18 -35.47 17.53
N ILE A 414 -3.24 -34.68 17.71
CA ILE A 414 -3.53 -33.53 16.84
C ILE A 414 -2.73 -32.31 17.26
N LEU A 415 -2.62 -32.02 18.57
CA LEU A 415 -1.80 -30.91 19.08
C LEU A 415 -0.32 -31.13 18.74
N LEU A 416 0.19 -32.36 18.83
CA LEU A 416 1.57 -32.69 18.48
C LEU A 416 1.80 -32.91 16.97
N CYS A 417 0.81 -32.63 16.12
CA CYS A 417 0.86 -32.85 14.67
C CYS A 417 1.34 -34.26 14.27
N LYS A 418 1.06 -35.27 15.09
CA LYS A 418 1.44 -36.67 14.82
C LYS A 418 0.58 -37.31 13.73
N THR A 419 -0.50 -36.64 13.33
CA THR A 419 -1.45 -37.09 12.31
C THR A 419 -1.43 -36.12 11.12
N ARG A 420 -1.82 -36.59 9.92
CA ARG A 420 -2.00 -35.73 8.73
C ARG A 420 -3.27 -34.86 8.79
N ILE A 421 -3.83 -34.68 9.99
CA ILE A 421 -5.09 -33.94 10.22
C ILE A 421 -4.76 -32.45 10.26
N ARG A 422 -5.69 -31.61 9.78
CA ARG A 422 -5.52 -30.15 9.81
C ARG A 422 -5.34 -29.66 11.27
N PRO A 423 -4.48 -28.66 11.51
CA PRO A 423 -4.39 -28.01 12.82
C PRO A 423 -5.75 -27.49 13.27
N ILE A 424 -6.04 -27.64 14.56
CA ILE A 424 -7.29 -27.19 15.18
C ILE A 424 -7.21 -25.67 15.39
N SER A 425 -8.20 -24.93 14.87
CA SER A 425 -8.29 -23.47 15.04
C SER A 425 -8.47 -23.08 16.51
N TRP A 426 -8.07 -21.87 16.91
CA TRP A 426 -8.25 -21.44 18.30
C TRP A 426 -9.72 -21.47 18.75
N GLN A 427 -10.66 -21.22 17.84
CA GLN A 427 -12.10 -21.31 18.10
C GLN A 427 -12.52 -22.75 18.45
N ASP A 428 -12.02 -23.71 17.67
CA ASP A 428 -12.26 -25.13 17.92
C ASP A 428 -11.61 -25.58 19.24
N ARG A 429 -10.43 -25.04 19.59
CA ARG A 429 -9.77 -25.33 20.88
C ARG A 429 -10.60 -24.84 22.07
N ILE A 430 -11.20 -23.65 21.99
CA ILE A 430 -12.14 -23.15 23.03
C ILE A 430 -13.38 -24.04 23.10
N ARG A 431 -13.96 -24.42 21.94
CA ARG A 431 -15.10 -25.35 21.93
C ARG A 431 -14.76 -26.66 22.63
N ILE A 432 -13.63 -27.28 22.28
CA ILE A 432 -13.15 -28.52 22.90
C ILE A 432 -13.01 -28.35 24.42
N ALA A 433 -12.47 -27.22 24.89
CA ALA A 433 -12.37 -26.96 26.33
C ALA A 433 -13.74 -26.92 27.02
N ILE A 434 -14.74 -26.27 26.40
CA ILE A 434 -16.13 -26.19 26.91
C ILE A 434 -16.74 -27.60 26.97
N GLU A 435 -16.58 -28.39 25.90
CA GLU A 435 -17.07 -29.76 25.80
C GLU A 435 -16.46 -30.67 26.88
N VAL A 436 -15.15 -30.56 27.11
CA VAL A 436 -14.47 -31.28 28.20
C VAL A 436 -14.98 -30.83 29.58
N CYS A 437 -15.14 -29.52 29.80
CA CYS A 437 -15.72 -29.02 31.07
C CYS A 437 -17.14 -29.56 31.29
N SER A 438 -17.94 -29.66 30.23
CA SER A 438 -19.29 -30.24 30.32
C SER A 438 -19.24 -31.72 30.77
N GLY A 439 -18.39 -32.54 30.15
CA GLY A 439 -18.21 -33.95 30.54
C GLY A 439 -17.66 -34.12 31.97
N MET A 440 -16.66 -33.34 32.34
CA MET A 440 -16.08 -33.37 33.69
C MET A 440 -17.05 -32.87 34.76
N GLY A 441 -17.82 -31.82 34.46
CA GLY A 441 -18.86 -31.28 35.33
C GLY A 441 -19.95 -32.31 35.61
N PHE A 442 -20.37 -33.07 34.59
CA PHE A 442 -21.30 -34.17 34.75
C PHE A 442 -20.76 -35.28 35.68
N LEU A 443 -19.51 -35.69 35.51
CA LEU A 443 -18.88 -36.70 36.36
C LEU A 443 -18.78 -36.23 37.83
N ASN A 444 -18.41 -34.97 38.05
CA ASN A 444 -18.31 -34.40 39.39
C ASN A 444 -19.67 -34.15 40.06
N ALA A 445 -20.74 -33.99 39.28
CA ALA A 445 -22.10 -33.88 39.79
C ALA A 445 -22.75 -35.24 40.11
N PHE A 446 -22.11 -36.36 39.72
CA PHE A 446 -22.66 -37.70 39.87
C PHE A 446 -22.94 -38.07 41.34
N LYS A 447 -24.03 -38.80 41.59
CA LYS A 447 -24.50 -39.19 42.93
C LYS A 447 -24.55 -40.72 43.05
N PRO A 448 -24.35 -41.30 44.25
CA PRO A 448 -24.20 -40.64 45.56
C PRO A 448 -22.80 -40.04 45.82
N ARG A 449 -21.80 -40.41 45.01
CA ARG A 449 -20.44 -39.86 45.09
C ARG A 449 -19.99 -39.33 43.71
N PRO A 450 -19.31 -38.17 43.65
CA PRO A 450 -18.67 -37.69 42.44
C PRO A 450 -17.74 -38.74 41.83
N ILE A 451 -17.74 -38.83 40.50
CA ILE A 451 -16.76 -39.64 39.76
C ILE A 451 -15.61 -38.72 39.41
N ILE A 452 -14.50 -38.87 40.10
CA ILE A 452 -13.30 -38.06 39.87
C ILE A 452 -12.45 -38.78 38.83
N HIS A 453 -12.12 -38.09 37.73
CA HIS A 453 -11.32 -38.69 36.66
C HIS A 453 -9.82 -38.71 37.02
N CYS A 454 -9.37 -37.74 37.82
CA CYS A 454 -8.03 -37.50 38.32
C CYS A 454 -6.98 -37.05 37.30
N HIS A 455 -7.11 -37.46 36.03
CA HIS A 455 -6.12 -37.13 34.99
C HIS A 455 -6.73 -37.01 33.57
N PRO A 456 -7.60 -36.02 33.28
CA PRO A 456 -7.92 -35.67 31.90
C PRO A 456 -6.71 -35.02 31.21
N SER A 457 -5.82 -35.85 30.65
CA SER A 457 -4.75 -35.39 29.76
C SER A 457 -5.28 -35.23 28.32
N PRO A 458 -4.58 -34.49 27.44
CA PRO A 458 -4.89 -34.46 26.01
C PRO A 458 -4.98 -35.85 25.36
N SER A 459 -4.25 -36.84 25.88
CA SER A 459 -4.31 -38.24 25.40
C SER A 459 -5.58 -39.00 25.83
N ASN A 460 -6.31 -38.48 26.82
CA ASN A 460 -7.58 -38.97 27.33
C ASN A 460 -8.81 -38.29 26.70
N ILE A 461 -8.59 -37.28 25.84
CA ILE A 461 -9.65 -36.62 25.08
C ILE A 461 -9.57 -37.16 23.65
N LEU A 462 -10.66 -37.78 23.19
CA LEU A 462 -10.78 -38.29 21.82
C LEU A 462 -11.71 -37.38 21.01
N LEU A 463 -11.45 -37.28 19.70
CA LEU A 463 -12.22 -36.46 18.78
C LEU A 463 -12.94 -37.30 17.73
N ASP A 464 -14.23 -37.03 17.53
CA ASP A 464 -15.02 -37.66 16.48
C ASP A 464 -14.72 -37.02 15.11
N TYR A 465 -15.46 -37.41 14.06
CA TYR A 465 -15.27 -36.88 12.71
C TYR A 465 -15.46 -35.35 12.61
N ASN A 466 -16.30 -34.77 13.47
CA ASN A 466 -16.62 -33.35 13.50
C ASN A 466 -15.81 -32.55 14.54
N PHE A 467 -14.75 -33.14 15.10
CA PHE A 467 -13.96 -32.57 16.19
C PHE A 467 -14.77 -32.33 17.48
N VAL A 468 -15.83 -33.11 17.73
CA VAL A 468 -16.50 -33.14 19.02
C VAL A 468 -15.65 -33.94 20.00
N ALA A 469 -15.34 -33.33 21.14
CA ALA A 469 -14.50 -33.91 22.17
C ALA A 469 -15.30 -34.83 23.10
N LYS A 470 -14.71 -36.01 23.37
CA LYS A 470 -15.21 -36.96 24.36
C LYS A 470 -14.09 -37.48 25.25
N ILE A 471 -14.36 -37.54 26.55
CA ILE A 471 -13.41 -38.02 27.55
C ILE A 471 -13.50 -39.55 27.62
N LYS A 472 -12.36 -40.24 27.52
CA LYS A 472 -12.26 -41.69 27.73
C LYS A 472 -11.65 -41.99 29.10
N GLY A 473 -11.92 -43.19 29.62
CA GLY A 473 -11.18 -43.73 30.76
C GLY A 473 -11.73 -43.37 32.14
N PHE A 474 -12.87 -42.66 32.19
CA PHE A 474 -13.64 -42.46 33.41
C PHE A 474 -14.13 -43.79 33.99
N GLY A 475 -14.19 -43.89 35.32
CA GLY A 475 -14.64 -45.10 36.02
C GLY A 475 -13.74 -46.34 35.85
N LEU A 476 -12.56 -46.21 35.23
CA LEU A 476 -11.66 -47.34 34.98
C LEU A 476 -10.69 -47.65 36.12
N HIS A 477 -10.40 -46.67 36.98
CA HIS A 477 -9.49 -46.81 38.12
C HIS A 477 -10.31 -46.57 39.40
N GLY A 478 -10.19 -47.47 40.37
CA GLY A 478 -10.77 -47.24 41.69
C GLY A 478 -10.06 -46.05 42.30
N CYS A 479 -10.74 -44.90 42.42
CA CYS A 479 -10.14 -43.75 43.07
C CYS A 479 -9.85 -44.11 44.53
N ASN A 480 -8.57 -44.02 44.92
CA ASN A 480 -8.17 -44.11 46.31
C ASN A 480 -8.89 -43.00 47.11
N LYS A 481 -9.01 -43.19 48.43
CA LYS A 481 -9.76 -42.31 49.35
C LYS A 481 -9.29 -40.84 49.40
N GLU A 482 -8.31 -40.45 48.62
CA GLU A 482 -7.68 -39.12 48.57
C GLU A 482 -7.97 -38.32 47.28
N CYS A 483 -8.77 -38.86 46.35
CA CYS A 483 -9.18 -38.11 45.17
C CYS A 483 -10.19 -37.01 45.56
N ASP A 484 -9.92 -35.77 45.20
CA ASP A 484 -10.84 -34.63 45.34
C ASP A 484 -11.10 -33.94 43.99
N VAL A 485 -12.25 -33.26 43.87
CA VAL A 485 -12.65 -32.43 42.74
C VAL A 485 -11.58 -31.39 42.39
N GLY A 486 -10.79 -30.95 43.37
CA GLY A 486 -9.64 -30.06 43.14
C GLY A 486 -8.59 -30.62 42.18
N LEU A 487 -8.41 -31.95 42.09
CA LEU A 487 -7.47 -32.56 41.13
C LEU A 487 -7.97 -32.43 39.69
N ASP A 488 -9.26 -32.64 39.47
CA ASP A 488 -9.89 -32.49 38.16
C ASP A 488 -9.85 -31.02 37.69
N MET A 489 -10.01 -30.07 38.62
CA MET A 489 -9.85 -28.65 38.32
C MET A 489 -8.43 -28.28 37.91
N LYS A 490 -7.42 -28.77 38.63
CA LYS A 490 -6.02 -28.57 38.24
C LYS A 490 -5.73 -29.16 36.87
N ALA A 491 -6.29 -30.33 36.58
CA ALA A 491 -6.14 -30.98 35.28
C ALA A 491 -6.81 -30.19 34.14
N ILE A 492 -7.98 -29.57 34.37
CA ILE A 492 -8.59 -28.63 33.42
C ILE A 492 -7.68 -27.43 33.17
N GLY A 493 -7.06 -26.86 34.22
CA GLY A 493 -6.10 -25.78 34.07
C GLY A 493 -4.91 -26.16 33.19
N VAL A 494 -4.34 -27.35 33.41
CA VAL A 494 -3.25 -27.89 32.58
C VAL A 494 -3.71 -28.15 31.14
N LEU A 495 -4.92 -28.67 30.94
CA LEU A 495 -5.50 -28.87 29.61
C LEU A 495 -5.66 -27.55 28.84
N LEU A 496 -6.17 -26.50 29.50
CA LEU A 496 -6.30 -25.17 28.90
C LEU A 496 -4.94 -24.62 28.45
N LEU A 497 -3.89 -24.83 29.24
CA LEU A 497 -2.52 -24.47 28.83
C LEU A 497 -2.04 -25.25 27.59
N HIS A 498 -2.32 -26.55 27.53
CA HIS A 498 -1.97 -27.36 26.35
C HIS A 498 -2.74 -26.91 25.10
N LEU A 499 -4.01 -26.52 25.25
CA LEU A 499 -4.81 -25.99 24.15
C LEU A 499 -4.30 -24.62 23.68
N LEU A 500 -3.84 -23.76 24.60
CA LEU A 500 -3.26 -22.46 24.26
C LEU A 500 -1.93 -22.60 23.51
N THR A 501 -0.99 -23.38 24.04
CA THR A 501 0.38 -23.47 23.51
C THR A 501 0.53 -24.48 22.37
N GLY A 502 -0.39 -25.44 22.24
CA GLY A 502 -0.31 -26.51 21.25
C GLY A 502 0.77 -27.57 21.54
N ARG A 503 1.36 -27.62 22.74
CA ARG A 503 2.38 -28.62 23.11
C ARG A 503 1.92 -29.52 24.25
N GLY A 504 2.48 -30.73 24.35
CA GLY A 504 2.04 -31.78 25.27
C GLY A 504 2.75 -31.86 26.64
N ASN A 505 3.77 -31.04 26.90
CA ASN A 505 4.52 -31.05 28.17
C ASN A 505 4.85 -29.62 28.63
N LEU A 506 4.08 -29.10 29.59
CA LEU A 506 4.36 -27.82 30.25
C LEU A 506 4.51 -28.07 31.76
N VAL A 507 5.73 -28.36 32.19
CA VAL A 507 6.03 -28.66 33.61
C VAL A 507 6.37 -27.40 34.41
N LYS A 508 6.69 -26.28 33.75
CA LYS A 508 6.90 -24.96 34.36
C LYS A 508 6.79 -23.92 33.26
N VAL A 509 5.95 -22.90 33.46
CA VAL A 509 5.80 -21.86 32.43
C VAL A 509 5.76 -20.48 33.08
N ASP A 510 6.72 -19.63 32.70
CA ASP A 510 6.66 -18.20 32.95
C ASP A 510 5.60 -17.57 32.06
N LYS A 511 4.80 -16.64 32.62
CA LYS A 511 3.68 -16.01 31.90
C LYS A 511 4.12 -15.29 30.63
N GLU A 512 5.34 -14.76 30.61
CA GLU A 512 5.89 -14.01 29.47
C GLU A 512 6.34 -14.94 28.33
N ALA A 513 6.91 -16.10 28.64
CA ALA A 513 7.32 -17.10 27.65
C ALA A 513 6.13 -17.70 26.88
N ILE A 514 4.95 -17.75 27.51
CA ILE A 514 3.71 -18.24 26.86
C ILE A 514 3.30 -17.35 25.69
N PHE A 515 3.44 -16.02 25.81
CA PHE A 515 3.01 -15.11 24.75
C PHE A 515 3.95 -15.13 23.54
N ASP A 516 5.25 -15.35 23.76
CA ASP A 516 6.21 -15.59 22.68
C ASP A 516 5.92 -16.91 21.93
N GLU A 517 5.33 -17.89 22.62
CA GLU A 517 4.97 -19.20 22.08
C GLU A 517 3.60 -19.27 21.38
N ILE A 518 2.65 -18.38 21.73
CA ILE A 518 1.26 -18.40 21.22
C ILE A 518 1.16 -17.96 19.74
N GLY A 519 2.18 -17.31 19.18
CA GLY A 519 2.25 -16.92 17.75
C GLY A 519 1.08 -16.06 17.27
N GLU A 520 0.94 -15.90 15.95
CA GLU A 520 -0.17 -15.17 15.30
C GLU A 520 -1.50 -15.95 15.29
N GLU A 521 -1.56 -17.13 15.90
CA GLU A 521 -2.74 -18.02 15.84
C GLU A 521 -3.90 -17.58 16.75
N TRP A 522 -3.64 -16.80 17.81
CA TRP A 522 -4.66 -16.37 18.77
C TRP A 522 -4.75 -14.83 18.86
N PRO A 523 -5.96 -14.26 18.97
CA PRO A 523 -6.11 -12.87 19.42
C PRO A 523 -5.54 -12.71 20.84
N LEU A 524 -4.65 -11.74 21.04
CA LEU A 524 -3.92 -11.55 22.31
C LEU A 524 -4.83 -11.40 23.53
N ASP A 525 -5.98 -10.74 23.38
CA ASP A 525 -6.93 -10.54 24.48
C ASP A 525 -7.63 -11.85 24.87
N VAL A 526 -8.00 -12.66 23.87
CA VAL A 526 -8.59 -14.00 24.09
C VAL A 526 -7.56 -14.91 24.77
N ALA A 527 -6.32 -14.94 24.27
CA ALA A 527 -5.24 -15.73 24.85
C ALA A 527 -4.98 -15.36 26.32
N ARG A 528 -5.01 -14.06 26.65
CA ARG A 528 -4.82 -13.56 28.03
C ARG A 528 -5.96 -13.99 28.96
N GLU A 529 -7.21 -13.94 28.49
CA GLU A 529 -8.37 -14.38 29.27
C GLU A 529 -8.31 -15.89 29.56
N VAL A 530 -8.03 -16.71 28.55
CA VAL A 530 -7.91 -18.17 28.71
C VAL A 530 -6.72 -18.54 29.59
N LEU A 531 -5.58 -17.85 29.46
CA LEU A 531 -4.41 -18.07 30.33
C LEU A 531 -4.74 -17.70 31.79
N GLY A 532 -5.42 -16.58 32.01
CA GLY A 532 -5.90 -16.18 33.33
C GLY A 532 -6.81 -17.24 33.96
N LEU A 533 -7.73 -17.80 33.18
CA LEU A 533 -8.61 -18.88 33.60
C LEU A 533 -7.83 -20.16 33.92
N ALA A 534 -6.89 -20.56 33.07
CA ALA A 534 -6.04 -21.73 33.29
C ALA A 534 -5.24 -21.63 34.60
N MET A 535 -4.64 -20.47 34.86
CA MET A 535 -3.89 -20.21 36.09
C MET A 535 -4.79 -20.31 37.32
N ARG A 536 -5.99 -19.73 37.28
CA ARG A 536 -6.97 -19.81 38.39
C ARG A 536 -7.32 -21.27 38.71
N CYS A 537 -7.57 -22.09 37.69
CA CYS A 537 -7.86 -23.52 37.85
C CYS A 537 -6.71 -24.29 38.53
N MET A 538 -5.44 -23.94 38.23
CA MET A 538 -4.27 -24.62 38.79
C MET A 538 -3.93 -24.18 40.23
N THR A 539 -4.18 -22.92 40.59
CA THR A 539 -3.86 -22.36 41.91
C THR A 539 -4.86 -22.69 43.01
N MET A 540 -5.89 -23.51 42.74
CA MET A 540 -6.87 -23.87 43.75
C MET A 540 -6.23 -24.67 44.90
N ASN A 541 -6.33 -24.11 46.11
CA ASN A 541 -6.09 -24.79 47.38
C ASN A 541 -7.45 -25.25 47.92
N CYS A 542 -7.58 -26.55 48.26
CA CYS A 542 -8.84 -27.18 48.68
C CYS A 542 -9.56 -26.51 49.87
N GLU A 543 -8.90 -25.62 50.63
CA GLU A 543 -9.44 -25.07 51.88
C GLU A 543 -9.98 -23.63 51.78
N SER A 544 -9.77 -22.92 50.67
CA SER A 544 -10.30 -21.55 50.52
C SER A 544 -10.53 -21.20 49.05
N ASN A 545 -11.76 -21.42 48.58
CA ASN A 545 -12.49 -20.59 47.62
C ASN A 545 -13.71 -21.37 47.11
N LEU A 546 -14.88 -21.07 47.68
CA LEU A 546 -16.17 -21.61 47.25
C LEU A 546 -16.60 -21.13 45.84
N GLU A 547 -15.84 -20.27 45.18
CA GLU A 547 -16.27 -19.55 43.97
C GLU A 547 -16.05 -20.30 42.66
N MET A 548 -15.07 -21.20 42.57
CA MET A 548 -14.65 -21.76 41.28
C MET A 548 -15.04 -23.24 41.16
N SER A 549 -16.08 -23.48 40.35
CA SER A 549 -16.57 -24.80 39.96
C SER A 549 -16.33 -25.05 38.46
N ILE A 550 -16.34 -26.31 38.02
CA ILE A 550 -16.19 -26.62 36.57
C ILE A 550 -17.28 -25.93 35.75
N THR A 551 -18.49 -25.83 36.31
CA THR A 551 -19.59 -25.06 35.72
C THR A 551 -19.21 -23.61 35.51
N ARG A 552 -18.56 -22.97 36.49
CA ARG A 552 -18.10 -21.59 36.37
C ARG A 552 -17.03 -21.41 35.30
N VAL A 553 -16.07 -22.33 35.23
CA VAL A 553 -15.04 -22.34 34.17
C VAL A 553 -15.70 -22.45 32.79
N MET A 554 -16.71 -23.31 32.66
CA MET A 554 -17.48 -23.47 31.42
C MET A 554 -18.27 -22.21 31.05
N GLU A 555 -18.88 -21.51 32.00
CA GLU A 555 -19.55 -20.22 31.77
C GLU A 555 -18.57 -19.17 31.25
N GLU A 556 -17.41 -19.03 31.89
CA GLU A 556 -16.40 -18.05 31.48
C GLU A 556 -15.81 -18.36 30.10
N LEU A 557 -15.58 -19.63 29.77
CA LEU A 557 -15.18 -20.04 28.42
C LEU A 557 -16.26 -19.70 27.37
N ASN A 558 -17.55 -19.84 27.72
CA ASN A 558 -18.65 -19.44 26.82
C ASN A 558 -18.70 -17.93 26.60
N GLU A 559 -18.38 -17.11 27.62
CA GLU A 559 -18.28 -15.66 27.45
C GLU A 559 -17.07 -15.27 26.59
N ILE A 560 -15.92 -15.92 26.78
CA ILE A 560 -14.74 -15.74 25.90
C ILE A 560 -15.11 -16.11 24.44
N LYS A 561 -15.84 -17.20 24.24
CA LYS A 561 -16.33 -17.62 22.92
C LYS A 561 -17.22 -16.55 22.28
N LYS A 562 -18.12 -15.89 23.03
CA LYS A 562 -18.98 -14.82 22.49
C LYS A 562 -18.21 -13.56 22.09
N LYS A 563 -17.13 -13.21 22.80
CA LYS A 563 -16.32 -12.00 22.50
C LYS A 563 -15.47 -12.13 21.25
N GLY A 564 -15.05 -13.35 20.91
CA GLY A 564 -14.14 -13.61 19.80
C GLY A 564 -14.81 -13.94 18.46
N TRP A 565 -16.14 -13.92 18.38
CA TRP A 565 -16.92 -14.34 17.20
C TRP A 565 -17.72 -13.18 16.62
#